data_AF-A0A7W0NWP4-F1
#
_entry.id   AF-A0A7W0NWP4-F1
#
_cell.length_a   1.000
_cell.length_b   1.000
_cell.length_c   1.000
_cell.angle_alpha   90.00
_cell.angle_beta   90.00
_cell.angle_gamma   90.00
#
_symmetry.space_group_name_H-M   'P 1'
#
loop_
_entity.id
_entity.type
_entity.pdbx_description
1 polymer ?
#
loop_
_entity_poly.entity_id
_entity_poly.type
_entity_poly.pdbx_seq_one_letter_code
_entity_poly.pdbx_strand_id
1 'polypeptide(L)'
;MPAPPDSDAVATAALPSASIALFGGWAEWRLHVGGALLLLSLLFGVVGSQIHVLSSFAYHIGRRTFDNSWRWWYVIRPLVGGLLGVGVYALARAGLVATTASLDGANVFGFAAIAVVVGLFSERATRRLAAVADALFDSAAEEARGAILSRVEPATLAVGTDTIRIVLHGERLATVEAVQVGDERIEDVEATPVSVSFTLPDTQRQTAGDYQITAILEDGSSTNVKTLRVG
;
A
#
# COMPACT_ATOMS: atom_id res chain seq x y z
N MET A 1 -2.91 -5.85 53.98
CA MET A 1 -2.34 -5.89 52.62
C MET A 1 -3.52 -6.03 51.66
N PRO A 2 -3.95 -4.96 50.98
CA PRO A 2 -5.09 -5.00 50.07
C PRO A 2 -4.74 -5.84 48.82
N ALA A 3 -5.69 -6.64 48.37
CA ALA A 3 -5.56 -7.49 47.18
C ALA A 3 -5.26 -6.66 45.91
N PRO A 4 -4.51 -7.20 44.94
CA PRO A 4 -4.31 -6.53 43.66
C PRO A 4 -5.65 -6.37 42.92
N PRO A 5 -5.89 -5.26 42.23
CA PRO A 5 -7.10 -5.07 41.43
C PRO A 5 -7.11 -6.07 40.26
N ASP A 6 -8.26 -6.72 40.08
CA ASP A 6 -8.52 -7.70 39.02
C ASP A 6 -8.13 -7.11 37.64
N SER A 7 -7.17 -7.74 36.98
CA SER A 7 -6.64 -7.36 35.66
C SER A 7 -7.60 -7.64 34.49
N ASP A 8 -8.81 -8.14 34.78
CA ASP A 8 -9.69 -8.71 33.77
C ASP A 8 -10.88 -7.80 33.41
N ALA A 9 -10.89 -6.57 33.90
CA ALA A 9 -11.96 -5.60 33.64
C ALA A 9 -11.60 -4.55 32.57
N VAL A 10 -10.75 -4.89 31.59
CA VAL A 10 -10.82 -4.18 30.29
C VAL A 10 -12.05 -4.73 29.57
N ALA A 11 -13.21 -4.16 29.92
CA ALA A 11 -14.43 -4.34 29.15
C ALA A 11 -14.07 -4.09 27.69
N THR A 12 -14.01 -5.17 26.91
CA THR A 12 -13.88 -5.12 25.46
C THR A 12 -15.18 -4.49 24.97
N ALA A 13 -15.20 -3.16 24.90
CA ALA A 13 -16.37 -2.40 24.51
C ALA A 13 -16.78 -2.89 23.13
N ALA A 14 -17.87 -3.65 23.06
CA ALA A 14 -18.41 -4.14 21.82
C ALA A 14 -18.68 -2.93 20.92
N LEU A 15 -18.02 -2.89 19.76
CA LEU A 15 -18.21 -1.80 18.82
C LEU A 15 -19.70 -1.68 18.46
N PRO A 16 -20.25 -0.46 18.37
CA PRO A 16 -21.65 -0.27 18.01
C PRO A 16 -21.92 -0.98 16.68
N SER A 17 -22.81 -1.96 16.69
CA SER A 17 -23.18 -2.78 15.54
C SER A 17 -24.68 -2.69 15.32
N ALA A 18 -25.07 -2.47 14.07
CA ALA A 18 -26.46 -2.51 13.65
C ALA A 18 -26.71 -3.85 12.96
N SER A 19 -27.75 -4.58 13.36
CA SER A 19 -28.20 -5.77 12.65
C SER A 19 -29.20 -5.38 11.56
N ILE A 20 -28.95 -5.84 10.34
CA ILE A 20 -29.90 -5.76 9.23
C ILE A 20 -30.33 -7.18 8.91
N ALA A 21 -31.61 -7.48 9.12
CA ALA A 21 -32.21 -8.72 8.69
C ALA A 21 -32.63 -8.60 7.23
N LEU A 22 -31.93 -9.31 6.35
CA LEU A 22 -32.29 -9.42 4.93
C LEU A 22 -33.18 -10.66 4.72
N PHE A 23 -34.06 -10.59 3.72
CA PHE A 23 -34.95 -11.70 3.33
C PHE A 23 -35.86 -12.22 4.46
N GLY A 24 -36.42 -11.32 5.29
CA GLY A 24 -37.36 -11.73 6.35
C GLY A 24 -36.71 -12.49 7.51
N GLY A 25 -35.41 -12.28 7.77
CA GLY A 25 -34.70 -12.86 8.92
C GLY A 25 -33.84 -14.08 8.61
N TRP A 26 -33.77 -14.51 7.35
CA TRP A 26 -32.95 -15.65 6.93
C TRP A 26 -31.45 -15.33 6.86
N ALA A 27 -31.10 -14.05 6.76
CA ALA A 27 -29.72 -13.58 6.81
C ALA A 27 -29.61 -12.37 7.73
N GLU A 28 -28.95 -12.53 8.86
CA GLU A 28 -28.60 -11.43 9.78
C GLU A 28 -27.21 -10.90 9.44
N TRP A 29 -27.15 -9.68 8.94
CA TRP A 29 -25.90 -8.99 8.68
C TRP A 29 -25.60 -8.02 9.81
N ARG A 30 -24.43 -8.19 10.45
CA ARG A 30 -23.91 -7.24 11.43
C ARG A 30 -23.06 -6.19 10.72
N LEU A 31 -23.65 -5.03 10.48
CA LEU A 31 -22.91 -3.89 9.94
C LEU A 31 -22.13 -3.21 11.06
N HIS A 32 -20.81 -3.29 10.95
CA HIS A 32 -19.89 -2.45 11.70
C HIS A 32 -19.91 -1.04 11.09
N VAL A 33 -19.62 0.00 11.87
CA VAL A 33 -19.63 1.41 11.42
C VAL A 33 -18.81 1.60 10.13
N GLY A 34 -17.66 0.93 10.00
CA GLY A 34 -16.85 0.96 8.78
C GLY A 34 -17.57 0.38 7.55
N GLY A 35 -18.26 -0.76 7.71
CA GLY A 35 -19.05 -1.38 6.64
C GLY A 35 -20.25 -0.52 6.23
N ALA A 36 -20.89 0.16 7.18
CA ALA A 36 -21.99 1.09 6.90
C ALA A 36 -21.54 2.29 6.06
N LEU A 37 -20.37 2.86 6.37
CA LEU A 37 -19.82 3.97 5.59
C LEU A 37 -19.35 3.53 4.20
N LEU A 38 -18.77 2.33 4.07
CA LEU A 38 -18.43 1.76 2.76
C LEU A 38 -19.67 1.61 1.88
N LEU A 39 -20.74 1.03 2.43
CA LEU A 39 -22.00 0.86 1.72
C LEU A 39 -22.64 2.21 1.38
N LEU A 40 -22.60 3.16 2.31
CA LEU A 40 -23.07 4.52 2.08
C LEU A 40 -22.31 5.18 0.92
N SER A 41 -20.98 5.12 0.92
CA SER A 41 -20.14 5.68 -0.13
C SER A 41 -20.37 5.00 -1.48
N LEU A 42 -20.61 3.69 -1.50
CA LEU A 42 -21.02 2.97 -2.72
C LEU A 42 -22.33 3.54 -3.26
N LEU A 43 -23.37 3.62 -2.43
CA LEU A 43 -24.70 4.08 -2.85
C LEU A 43 -24.69 5.54 -3.30
N PHE A 44 -24.04 6.42 -2.55
CA PHE A 44 -23.94 7.83 -2.91
C PHE A 44 -23.05 8.08 -4.13
N GLY A 45 -22.03 7.24 -4.37
CA GLY A 45 -21.29 7.21 -5.63
C GLY A 45 -22.15 6.83 -6.83
N VAL A 46 -23.03 5.84 -6.67
CA VAL A 46 -24.03 5.47 -7.68
C VAL A 46 -24.97 6.66 -7.96
N VAL A 47 -25.48 7.31 -6.91
CA VAL A 47 -26.34 8.50 -7.05
C VAL A 47 -25.65 9.61 -7.84
N GLY A 48 -24.39 9.92 -7.52
CA GLY A 48 -23.60 10.90 -8.27
C GLY A 48 -23.49 10.57 -9.75
N SER A 49 -23.16 9.30 -10.08
CA SER A 49 -23.09 8.87 -11.48
C SER A 49 -24.45 8.87 -12.17
N GLN A 50 -25.54 8.59 -11.46
CA GLN A 50 -26.88 8.63 -12.06
C GLN A 50 -27.25 10.04 -12.50
N ILE A 51 -26.94 11.06 -11.70
CA ILE A 51 -27.15 12.46 -12.10
C ILE A 51 -26.44 12.77 -13.42
N HIS A 52 -25.21 12.28 -13.60
CA HIS A 52 -24.47 12.42 -14.85
C HIS A 52 -25.16 11.72 -16.02
N VAL A 53 -25.59 10.47 -15.81
CA VAL A 53 -26.29 9.66 -16.82
C VAL A 53 -27.60 10.32 -17.24
N LEU A 54 -28.43 10.77 -16.30
CA LEU A 54 -29.69 11.44 -16.59
C LEU A 54 -29.46 12.76 -17.35
N SER A 55 -28.45 13.53 -16.95
CA SER A 55 -28.10 14.78 -17.63
C SER A 55 -27.66 14.53 -19.07
N SER A 56 -26.80 13.54 -19.30
CA SER A 56 -26.37 13.13 -20.63
C SER A 56 -27.56 12.62 -21.47
N PHE A 57 -28.41 11.78 -20.90
CA PHE A 57 -29.58 11.23 -21.57
C PHE A 57 -30.55 12.33 -22.02
N ALA A 58 -30.91 13.25 -21.12
CA ALA A 58 -31.77 14.40 -21.43
C ALA A 58 -31.19 15.28 -22.54
N TYR A 59 -29.87 15.51 -22.52
CA TYR A 59 -29.16 16.26 -23.55
C TYR A 59 -29.25 15.60 -24.94
N HIS A 60 -28.98 14.29 -25.03
CA HIS A 60 -28.97 13.58 -26.32
C HIS A 60 -30.38 13.35 -26.88
N ILE A 61 -31.37 13.12 -26.02
CA ILE A 61 -32.77 13.04 -26.44
C ILE A 61 -33.28 14.38 -26.95
N GLY A 62 -33.01 15.47 -26.22
CA GLY A 62 -33.42 16.81 -26.62
C GLY A 62 -32.84 17.23 -27.98
N ARG A 63 -31.66 16.71 -28.33
CA ARG A 63 -30.98 16.97 -29.62
C ARG A 63 -31.24 15.94 -30.71
N ARG A 64 -32.02 14.88 -30.44
CA ARG A 64 -32.23 13.74 -31.36
C ARG A 64 -30.93 13.06 -31.82
N THR A 65 -29.90 13.09 -30.98
CA THR A 65 -28.59 12.47 -31.23
C THR A 65 -28.38 11.24 -30.35
N PHE A 66 -29.46 10.64 -29.84
CA PHE A 66 -29.39 9.44 -29.02
C PHE A 66 -29.08 8.23 -29.89
N ASP A 67 -27.89 7.65 -29.69
CA ASP A 67 -27.46 6.43 -30.36
C ASP A 67 -27.62 5.22 -29.44
N ASN A 68 -28.18 4.15 -29.98
CA ASN A 68 -28.44 2.89 -29.32
C ASN A 68 -27.14 2.13 -28.95
N SER A 69 -26.03 2.45 -29.60
CA SER A 69 -24.69 1.91 -29.28
C SER A 69 -24.21 2.31 -27.88
N TRP A 70 -24.70 3.44 -27.34
CA TRP A 70 -24.31 3.97 -26.03
C TRP A 70 -25.04 3.35 -24.84
N ARG A 71 -26.01 2.44 -25.06
CA ARG A 71 -26.77 1.79 -23.98
C ARG A 71 -25.88 1.18 -22.90
N TRP A 72 -24.82 0.49 -23.28
CA TRP A 72 -23.89 -0.12 -22.32
C TRP A 72 -23.15 0.90 -21.47
N TRP A 73 -22.80 2.04 -22.05
CA TRP A 73 -22.22 3.15 -21.29
C TRP A 73 -23.17 3.62 -20.20
N TYR A 74 -24.47 3.74 -20.48
CA TYR A 74 -25.46 4.14 -19.47
C TYR A 74 -25.66 3.11 -18.36
N VAL A 75 -25.56 1.81 -18.66
CA VAL A 75 -25.72 0.72 -17.68
C VAL A 75 -24.50 0.57 -16.78
N ILE A 76 -23.29 0.69 -17.32
CA ILE A 76 -22.05 0.44 -16.58
C ILE A 76 -21.65 1.65 -15.72
N ARG A 77 -21.94 2.87 -16.16
CA ARG A 77 -21.47 4.10 -15.50
C ARG A 77 -21.91 4.24 -14.04
N PRO A 78 -23.16 3.91 -13.64
CA PRO A 78 -23.56 3.90 -12.23
C PRO A 78 -22.69 3.02 -11.35
N LEU A 79 -22.31 1.84 -11.84
CA LEU A 79 -21.40 0.93 -11.13
C LEU A 79 -20.02 1.58 -10.95
N VAL A 80 -19.49 2.23 -11.99
CA VAL A 80 -18.22 2.97 -11.91
C VAL A 80 -18.29 4.07 -10.85
N GLY A 81 -19.37 4.85 -10.81
CA GLY A 81 -19.57 5.87 -9.79
C GLY A 81 -19.57 5.31 -8.36
N GLY A 82 -20.24 4.19 -8.15
CA GLY A 82 -20.23 3.49 -6.86
C GLY A 82 -18.85 3.01 -6.44
N LEU A 83 -18.14 2.34 -7.35
CA LEU A 83 -16.78 1.84 -7.08
C LEU A 83 -15.80 2.98 -6.76
N LEU A 84 -15.91 4.12 -7.45
CA LEU A 84 -15.13 5.31 -7.13
C LEU A 84 -15.47 5.89 -5.75
N GLY A 85 -16.75 5.88 -5.37
CA GLY A 85 -17.19 6.27 -4.02
C GLY A 85 -16.53 5.41 -2.93
N VAL A 86 -16.49 4.09 -3.13
CA VAL A 86 -15.78 3.16 -2.23
C VAL A 86 -14.29 3.46 -2.20
N GLY A 87 -13.66 3.65 -3.37
CA GLY A 87 -12.23 3.94 -3.47
C GLY A 87 -11.83 5.19 -2.68
N VAL A 88 -12.60 6.27 -2.80
CA VAL A 88 -12.32 7.52 -2.07
C VAL A 88 -12.53 7.37 -0.56
N TYR A 89 -13.53 6.62 -0.12
CA TYR A 89 -13.67 6.28 1.30
C TYR A 89 -12.44 5.53 1.82
N ALA A 90 -11.98 4.51 1.09
CA ALA A 90 -10.82 3.71 1.48
C ALA A 90 -9.55 4.57 1.56
N LEU A 91 -9.30 5.43 0.56
CA LEU A 91 -8.17 6.34 0.51
C LEU A 91 -8.18 7.37 1.63
N ALA A 92 -9.35 7.96 1.90
CA ALA A 92 -9.52 8.90 3.01
C ALA A 92 -9.27 8.21 4.35
N ARG A 93 -9.77 6.98 4.51
CA ARG A 93 -9.55 6.18 5.72
C ARG A 93 -8.10 5.75 5.90
N ALA A 94 -7.38 5.52 4.80
CA ALA A 94 -5.95 5.22 4.78
C ALA A 94 -5.07 6.48 5.00
N GLY A 95 -5.65 7.69 5.06
CA GLY A 95 -4.91 8.94 5.19
C GLY A 95 -4.22 9.39 3.89
N LEU A 96 -4.50 8.74 2.76
CA LEU A 96 -3.88 9.02 1.46
C LEU A 96 -4.51 10.21 0.74
N VAL A 97 -5.70 10.63 1.17
CA VAL A 97 -6.40 11.80 0.61
C VAL A 97 -6.86 12.69 1.75
N ALA A 98 -6.49 13.97 1.68
CA ALA A 98 -7.01 14.98 2.59
C ALA A 98 -8.51 15.19 2.34
N THR A 99 -9.34 14.83 3.33
CA THR A 99 -10.77 15.10 3.30
C THR A 99 -11.13 16.19 4.29
N THR A 100 -12.06 17.06 3.90
CA THR A 100 -12.67 18.04 4.82
C THR A 100 -13.62 17.38 5.83
N ALA A 101 -13.95 16.10 5.64
CA ALA A 101 -14.66 15.29 6.62
C ALA A 101 -13.67 14.85 7.72
N SER A 102 -13.90 15.31 8.96
CA SER A 102 -13.15 14.84 10.12
C SER A 102 -13.29 13.32 10.29
N LEU A 103 -12.16 12.65 10.53
CA LEU A 103 -12.11 11.20 10.80
C LEU A 103 -12.47 10.89 12.27
N ASP A 104 -12.40 11.88 13.15
CA ASP A 104 -12.82 11.82 14.55
C ASP A 104 -14.33 12.02 14.66
N GLY A 105 -15.03 10.89 14.72
CA GLY A 105 -16.48 10.82 14.60
C GLY A 105 -16.86 10.69 13.12
N ALA A 106 -17.23 9.47 12.71
CA ALA A 106 -17.66 9.14 11.36
C ALA A 106 -18.66 10.17 10.80
N ASN A 107 -18.18 11.17 10.07
CA ASN A 107 -19.05 12.16 9.45
C ASN A 107 -19.72 11.51 8.22
N VAL A 108 -20.80 10.78 8.49
CA VAL A 108 -21.64 10.06 7.53
C VAL A 108 -21.97 10.95 6.33
N PHE A 109 -22.36 12.20 6.58
CA PHE A 109 -22.72 13.15 5.53
C PHE A 109 -21.52 13.67 4.74
N GLY A 110 -20.36 13.84 5.37
CA GLY A 110 -19.12 14.22 4.70
C GLY A 110 -18.70 13.19 3.65
N PHE A 111 -18.66 11.90 4.03
CA PHE A 111 -18.35 10.82 3.11
C PHE A 111 -19.40 10.65 2.01
N ALA A 112 -20.68 10.78 2.34
CA ALA A 112 -21.76 10.74 1.37
C ALA A 112 -21.64 11.87 0.33
N ALA A 113 -21.39 13.11 0.77
CA ALA A 113 -21.26 14.26 -0.11
C ALA A 113 -20.06 14.11 -1.06
N ILE A 114 -18.90 13.69 -0.54
CA ILE A 114 -17.71 13.44 -1.36
C ILE A 114 -17.98 12.31 -2.38
N ALA A 115 -18.63 11.22 -1.95
CA ALA A 115 -18.97 10.11 -2.84
C ALA A 115 -19.88 10.55 -4.00
N VAL A 116 -20.87 11.41 -3.77
CA VAL A 116 -21.71 11.98 -4.84
C VAL A 116 -20.87 12.78 -5.83
N VAL A 117 -20.01 13.67 -5.34
CA VAL A 117 -19.15 14.51 -6.19
C VAL A 117 -18.22 13.64 -7.03
N VAL A 118 -17.63 12.62 -6.42
CA VAL A 118 -16.74 11.66 -7.07
C VAL A 118 -17.47 10.85 -8.14
N GLY A 119 -18.68 10.36 -7.85
CA GLY A 119 -19.51 9.64 -8.82
C GLY A 119 -19.97 10.51 -9.98
N LEU A 120 -20.35 11.76 -9.69
CA LEU A 120 -20.77 12.75 -10.68
C LEU A 120 -19.64 13.14 -11.64
N PHE A 121 -18.42 13.26 -11.10
CA PHE A 121 -17.22 13.64 -11.84
C PHE A 121 -16.19 12.50 -11.91
N SER A 122 -16.66 11.29 -12.24
CA SER A 122 -15.85 10.07 -12.26
C SER A 122 -14.53 10.21 -13.05
N GLU A 123 -14.55 10.88 -14.20
CA GLU A 123 -13.34 11.13 -15.02
C GLU A 123 -12.30 12.06 -14.36
N ARG A 124 -12.73 12.97 -13.48
CA ARG A 124 -11.80 13.79 -12.69
C ARG A 124 -11.31 13.01 -11.48
N ALA A 125 -12.18 12.22 -10.87
CA ALA A 125 -11.82 11.36 -9.75
C ALA A 125 -10.76 10.34 -10.17
N THR A 126 -10.95 9.61 -11.28
CA THR A 126 -9.97 8.63 -11.78
C THR A 126 -8.60 9.27 -12.07
N ARG A 127 -8.57 10.47 -12.65
CA ARG A 127 -7.31 11.20 -12.84
C ARG A 127 -6.63 11.58 -11.54
N ARG A 128 -7.40 11.91 -10.50
CA ARG A 128 -6.85 12.16 -9.17
C ARG A 128 -6.34 10.88 -8.52
N LEU A 129 -7.03 9.76 -8.70
CA LEU A 129 -6.57 8.45 -8.25
C LEU A 129 -5.26 8.04 -8.92
N ALA A 130 -5.11 8.30 -10.22
CA ALA A 130 -3.86 8.08 -10.94
C ALA A 130 -2.71 8.88 -10.31
N ALA A 131 -2.91 10.17 -10.05
CA ALA A 131 -1.88 10.99 -9.40
C ALA A 131 -1.49 10.49 -7.99
N VAL A 132 -2.43 9.93 -7.23
CA VAL A 132 -2.13 9.31 -5.92
C VAL A 132 -1.34 8.01 -6.11
N ALA A 133 -1.70 7.19 -7.10
CA ALA A 133 -0.99 5.97 -7.42
C ALA A 133 0.45 6.26 -7.87
N ASP A 134 0.64 7.22 -8.76
CA ASP A 134 1.96 7.66 -9.23
C ASP A 134 2.84 8.09 -8.05
N ALA A 135 2.31 8.92 -7.14
CA ALA A 135 3.04 9.35 -5.94
C ALA A 135 3.44 8.19 -5.02
N LEU A 136 2.59 7.17 -4.88
CA LEU A 136 2.89 5.98 -4.09
C LEU A 136 4.00 5.13 -4.72
N PHE A 137 3.93 4.92 -6.03
CA PHE A 137 4.93 4.14 -6.76
C PHE A 137 6.28 4.87 -6.86
N ASP A 138 6.28 6.18 -7.06
CA ASP A 138 7.50 6.99 -7.08
C ASP A 138 8.19 7.01 -5.72
N SER A 139 7.43 7.10 -4.62
CA SER A 139 7.99 7.04 -3.26
C SER A 139 8.68 5.70 -2.99
N ALA A 140 8.05 4.60 -3.40
CA ALA A 140 8.65 3.26 -3.26
C ALA A 140 9.91 3.09 -4.11
N ALA A 141 9.93 3.65 -5.32
CA ALA A 141 11.10 3.62 -6.20
C ALA A 141 12.28 4.44 -5.64
N GLU A 142 12.02 5.61 -5.08
CA GLU A 142 13.05 6.42 -4.39
C GLU A 142 13.59 5.73 -3.13
N GLU A 143 12.72 5.03 -2.39
CA GLU A 143 13.14 4.25 -1.24
C GLU A 143 14.13 3.15 -1.66
N ALA A 144 13.85 2.44 -2.75
CA ALA A 144 14.75 1.44 -3.33
C ALA A 144 16.08 2.02 -3.84
N ARG A 145 16.07 3.17 -4.53
CA ARG A 145 17.27 3.76 -5.16
C ARG A 145 18.31 4.35 -4.20
N GLY A 146 17.95 4.58 -2.94
CA GLY A 146 18.87 5.16 -1.96
C GLY A 146 19.34 4.19 -0.88
N ALA A 147 19.30 2.88 -1.13
CA ALA A 147 19.90 1.91 -0.22
C ALA A 147 21.37 2.26 0.07
N ILE A 148 21.68 2.51 1.34
CA ILE A 148 23.03 2.89 1.80
C ILE A 148 23.57 1.79 2.69
N LEU A 149 24.76 1.28 2.36
CA LEU A 149 25.50 0.36 3.22
C LEU A 149 26.26 1.15 4.28
N SER A 150 25.87 1.00 5.55
CA SER A 150 26.44 1.74 6.68
C SER A 150 27.62 1.02 7.32
N ARG A 151 27.50 -0.29 7.58
CA ARG A 151 28.52 -1.09 8.28
C ARG A 151 28.53 -2.54 7.80
N VAL A 152 29.70 -3.18 7.81
CA VAL A 152 29.86 -4.62 7.58
C VAL A 152 30.29 -5.28 8.89
N GLU A 153 29.57 -6.30 9.34
CA GLU A 153 29.96 -7.12 10.50
C GLU A 153 30.10 -8.60 10.10
N PRO A 154 31.24 -9.25 10.43
CA PRO A 154 32.47 -8.69 11.00
C PRO A 154 33.32 -7.92 9.93
N ALA A 155 33.96 -6.82 10.33
CA ALA A 155 34.77 -5.98 9.44
C ALA A 155 36.18 -6.54 9.12
N THR A 156 36.64 -7.50 9.91
CA THR A 156 37.92 -8.21 9.73
C THR A 156 37.66 -9.70 9.90
N LEU A 157 37.97 -10.49 8.87
CA LEU A 157 37.92 -11.95 8.92
C LEU A 157 39.35 -12.51 8.87
N ALA A 158 39.66 -13.48 9.73
CA ALA A 158 40.93 -14.19 9.66
C ALA A 158 40.88 -15.23 8.52
N VAL A 159 41.97 -15.40 7.78
CA VAL A 159 42.07 -16.45 6.74
C VAL A 159 41.77 -17.83 7.33
N GLY A 160 40.79 -18.54 6.77
CA GLY A 160 40.38 -19.88 7.23
C GLY A 160 39.39 -19.94 8.40
N THR A 161 38.68 -18.85 8.71
CA THR A 161 37.65 -18.85 9.77
C THR A 161 36.35 -19.54 9.33
N ASP A 162 35.73 -20.30 10.23
CA ASP A 162 34.44 -21.00 10.09
C ASP A 162 33.21 -20.05 10.14
N THR A 163 33.43 -18.73 10.17
CA THR A 163 32.34 -17.75 10.18
C THR A 163 31.80 -17.54 8.76
N ILE A 164 30.71 -18.25 8.49
CA ILE A 164 30.08 -18.39 7.17
C ILE A 164 29.20 -17.19 6.80
N ARG A 165 28.57 -16.53 7.78
CA ARG A 165 27.53 -15.51 7.55
C ARG A 165 28.05 -14.09 7.83
N ILE A 166 28.06 -13.24 6.81
CA ILE A 166 28.36 -11.81 6.91
C ILE A 166 27.05 -11.04 6.96
N VAL A 167 26.97 -10.05 7.85
CA VAL A 167 25.82 -9.16 7.97
C VAL A 167 26.23 -7.75 7.56
N LEU A 168 25.64 -7.26 6.48
CA LEU A 168 25.70 -5.87 6.05
C LEU A 168 24.59 -5.12 6.75
N HIS A 169 24.92 -4.09 7.51
CA HIS A 169 23.98 -3.15 8.08
C HIS A 169 23.91 -1.90 7.23
N GLY A 170 22.70 -1.37 7.07
CA GLY A 170 22.47 -0.18 6.27
C GLY A 170 21.06 0.34 6.43
N GLU A 171 20.68 1.22 5.54
CA GLU A 171 19.34 1.78 5.45
C GLU A 171 18.72 1.38 4.13
N ARG A 172 17.44 1.01 4.15
CA ARG A 172 16.63 0.69 2.96
C ARG A 172 17.17 -0.50 2.16
N LEU A 173 17.64 -1.52 2.87
CA LEU A 173 18.28 -2.70 2.26
C LEU A 173 17.29 -3.82 1.89
N ALA A 174 15.98 -3.62 2.06
CA ALA A 174 14.96 -4.64 1.78
C ALA A 174 14.89 -5.05 0.30
N THR A 175 15.32 -4.17 -0.60
CA THR A 175 15.26 -4.36 -2.07
C THR A 175 16.55 -4.96 -2.63
N VAL A 176 17.49 -5.39 -1.77
CA VAL A 176 18.74 -6.03 -2.18
C VAL A 176 18.46 -7.48 -2.56
N GLU A 177 18.71 -7.82 -3.82
CA GLU A 177 18.48 -9.17 -4.38
C GLU A 177 19.80 -9.97 -4.45
N ALA A 178 20.93 -9.29 -4.63
CA ALA A 178 22.23 -9.93 -4.69
C ALA A 178 23.31 -9.06 -4.08
N VAL A 179 24.39 -9.68 -3.62
CA VAL A 179 25.59 -8.99 -3.15
C VAL A 179 26.75 -9.36 -4.06
N GLN A 180 27.39 -8.35 -4.63
CA GLN A 180 28.63 -8.49 -5.38
C GLN A 180 29.81 -8.33 -4.41
N VAL A 181 30.68 -9.33 -4.33
CA VAL A 181 31.93 -9.26 -3.57
C VAL A 181 33.09 -9.46 -4.53
N GLY A 182 33.82 -8.39 -4.83
CA GLY A 182 34.81 -8.38 -5.90
C GLY A 182 34.17 -8.74 -7.25
N ASP A 183 34.68 -9.79 -7.91
CA ASP A 183 34.17 -10.27 -9.20
C ASP A 183 33.05 -11.33 -9.07
N GLU A 184 32.68 -11.73 -7.84
CA GLU A 184 31.71 -12.80 -7.60
C GLU A 184 30.35 -12.26 -7.14
N ARG A 185 29.28 -12.67 -7.83
CA ARG A 185 27.89 -12.32 -7.51
C ARG A 185 27.26 -13.40 -6.65
N ILE A 186 26.71 -13.02 -5.50
CA ILE A 186 26.04 -13.90 -4.55
C ILE A 186 24.54 -13.58 -4.59
N GLU A 187 23.73 -14.57 -5.00
CA GLU A 187 22.27 -14.43 -5.10
C GLU A 187 21.53 -15.01 -3.88
N ASP A 188 22.22 -15.83 -3.07
CA ASP A 188 21.67 -16.39 -1.83
C ASP A 188 21.83 -15.37 -0.67
N VAL A 189 20.90 -14.42 -0.62
CA VAL A 189 20.96 -13.26 0.26
C VAL A 189 19.65 -13.08 1.02
N GLU A 190 19.73 -13.04 2.35
CA GLU A 190 18.59 -12.74 3.21
C GLU A 190 18.57 -11.23 3.52
N ALA A 191 17.70 -10.49 2.82
CA ALA A 191 17.57 -9.05 2.95
C ALA A 191 16.42 -8.64 3.89
N THR A 192 16.70 -7.67 4.77
CA THR A 192 15.73 -6.95 5.60
C THR A 192 15.93 -5.45 5.42
N PRO A 193 14.98 -4.58 5.85
CA PRO A 193 15.10 -3.13 5.66
C PRO A 193 16.38 -2.49 6.23
N VAL A 194 17.00 -3.14 7.21
CA VAL A 194 18.15 -2.60 7.99
C VAL A 194 19.40 -3.49 7.88
N SER A 195 19.25 -4.75 7.48
CA SER A 195 20.40 -5.65 7.32
C SER A 195 20.24 -6.64 6.18
N VAL A 196 21.33 -6.94 5.51
CA VAL A 196 21.45 -7.96 4.47
C VAL A 196 22.46 -8.99 4.95
N SER A 197 22.06 -10.25 5.06
CA SER A 197 22.98 -11.33 5.44
C SER A 197 23.23 -12.28 4.28
N PHE A 198 24.49 -12.62 4.06
CA PHE A 198 24.91 -13.50 2.96
C PHE A 198 26.07 -14.39 3.40
N THR A 199 26.25 -15.50 2.69
CA THR A 199 27.32 -16.48 2.94
C THR A 199 28.53 -16.20 2.07
N LEU A 200 29.74 -16.13 2.65
CA LEU A 200 30.95 -15.86 1.88
C LEU A 200 31.45 -17.11 1.10
N PRO A 201 31.72 -17.03 -0.21
CA PRO A 201 32.22 -18.16 -1.01
C PRO A 201 33.63 -18.65 -0.59
N ASP A 202 33.93 -19.94 -0.76
CA ASP A 202 35.23 -20.57 -0.41
C ASP A 202 36.45 -19.93 -1.09
N THR A 203 36.27 -19.40 -2.29
CA THR A 203 37.30 -18.75 -3.13
C THR A 203 37.92 -17.53 -2.44
N GLN A 204 37.10 -16.74 -1.75
CA GLN A 204 37.50 -15.51 -1.07
C GLN A 204 37.87 -15.73 0.40
N ARG A 205 37.50 -16.88 0.97
CA ARG A 205 37.90 -17.31 2.34
C ARG A 205 39.38 -17.70 2.45
N GLN A 206 40.03 -18.04 1.33
CA GLN A 206 41.39 -18.59 1.30
C GLN A 206 42.44 -17.60 0.77
N THR A 207 42.04 -16.39 0.36
CA THR A 207 42.93 -15.38 -0.21
C THR A 207 42.88 -14.12 0.64
N ALA A 208 44.00 -13.75 1.26
CA ALA A 208 44.12 -12.50 2.02
C ALA A 208 44.03 -11.30 1.06
N GLY A 209 43.12 -10.36 1.32
CA GLY A 209 42.85 -9.25 0.42
C GLY A 209 41.77 -8.30 0.93
N ASP A 210 41.79 -7.08 0.38
CA ASP A 210 40.74 -6.08 0.57
C ASP A 210 39.67 -6.27 -0.53
N TYR A 211 38.49 -6.80 -0.16
CA TYR A 211 37.39 -7.06 -1.08
C TYR A 211 36.39 -5.90 -1.10
N GLN A 212 36.03 -5.43 -2.29
CA GLN A 212 34.98 -4.44 -2.47
C GLN A 212 33.61 -5.14 -2.50
N ILE A 213 32.74 -4.79 -1.55
CA ILE A 213 31.36 -5.26 -1.44
C ILE A 213 30.43 -4.18 -1.97
N THR A 214 29.55 -4.58 -2.87
CA THR A 214 28.50 -3.75 -3.43
C THR A 214 27.20 -4.54 -3.41
N ALA A 215 26.14 -4.01 -2.83
CA ALA A 215 24.82 -4.63 -2.91
C ALA A 215 24.15 -4.24 -4.23
N ILE A 216 23.49 -5.20 -4.88
CA ILE A 216 22.75 -5.03 -6.12
C ILE A 216 21.26 -5.11 -5.77
N LEU A 217 20.54 -4.07 -6.17
CA LEU A 217 19.12 -3.89 -5.96
C LEU A 217 18.32 -4.61 -7.07
N GLU A 218 17.05 -4.88 -6.80
CA GLU A 218 16.10 -5.51 -7.74
C GLU A 218 15.93 -4.74 -9.07
N ASP A 219 16.20 -3.43 -9.08
CA ASP A 219 16.17 -2.59 -10.29
C ASP A 219 17.49 -2.61 -11.10
N GLY A 220 18.47 -3.41 -10.66
CA GLY A 220 19.81 -3.50 -11.24
C GLY A 220 20.77 -2.39 -10.80
N SER A 221 20.33 -1.44 -9.97
CA SER A 221 21.19 -0.40 -9.40
C SER A 221 22.11 -0.98 -8.33
N SER A 222 23.29 -0.41 -8.18
CA SER A 222 24.30 -0.82 -7.19
C SER A 222 24.44 0.21 -6.07
N THR A 223 24.56 -0.24 -4.83
CA THR A 223 24.78 0.63 -3.66
C THR A 223 26.21 1.21 -3.63
N ASN A 224 26.51 2.02 -2.62
CA ASN A 224 27.89 2.45 -2.34
C ASN A 224 28.81 1.26 -2.04
N VAL A 225 30.07 1.35 -2.47
CA VAL A 225 31.11 0.33 -2.24
C VAL A 225 31.57 0.35 -0.77
N LYS A 226 31.71 -0.81 -0.15
CA LYS A 226 32.36 -0.98 1.17
C LYS A 226 33.48 -2.02 1.10
N THR A 227 34.58 -1.76 1.78
CA THR A 227 35.72 -2.67 1.80
C THR A 227 35.61 -3.63 2.98
N LEU A 228 35.74 -4.93 2.71
CA LEU A 228 35.95 -5.98 3.69
C LEU A 228 37.40 -6.41 3.65
N ARG A 229 38.07 -6.46 4.81
CA ARG A 229 39.45 -6.91 4.91
C ARG A 229 39.51 -8.35 5.39
N VAL A 230 40.13 -9.21 4.59
CA VAL A 230 40.45 -10.60 4.95
C VAL A 230 41.96 -10.67 5.18
N GLY A 231 42.37 -10.98 6.41
CA GLY A 231 43.78 -10.89 6.87
C GLY A 231 44.25 -12.06 7.70
#